data_AF-A0A7R9M3S2-F1
#
_entry.id   AF-A0A7R9M3S2-F1
#
_cell.length_a   1.000
_cell.length_b   1.000
_cell.length_c   1.000
_cell.angle_alpha   90.00
_cell.angle_beta   90.00
_cell.angle_gamma   90.00
#
_symmetry.space_group_name_H-M   'P 1'
#
loop_
_entity.id
_entity.type
_entity.pdbx_description
1 polymer ?
#
loop_
_entity_poly.entity_id
_entity_poly.type
_entity_poly.pdbx_seq_one_letter_code
_entity_poly.pdbx_strand_id
1 'polypeptide(L)'
;VERYCNGQPPLGLNVAVHGSIPPSSGLSSSSAMVCASAFATIIAFHQKTNLLSIPIDKLEITQLCIKSERYIGTDSGGMDQAIAILAEEGSAKYIEFIPELTAVNVRLPEGVDFYISHCGVSMNKAATAYYNTRVAETRLAAAYIAKKLNISGYRLGDQLWVVQQASAIPLALMGDKLKEIFDPNKHSYKASWMH
;
A
#
# COMPACT_ATOMS: atom_id res chain seq x y z
N VAL A 1 5.61 -17.05 -5.71
CA VAL A 1 5.42 -18.32 -4.95
C VAL A 1 6.16 -19.46 -5.63
N GLU A 2 5.93 -19.74 -6.93
CA GLU A 2 6.63 -20.82 -7.64
C GLU A 2 8.17 -20.73 -7.58
N ARG A 3 8.74 -19.52 -7.71
CA ARG A 3 10.19 -19.29 -7.59
C ARG A 3 10.76 -19.71 -6.23
N TYR A 4 10.05 -19.42 -5.14
CA TYR A 4 10.52 -19.69 -3.78
C TYR A 4 10.17 -21.09 -3.28
N CYS A 5 9.09 -21.68 -3.81
CA CYS A 5 8.62 -23.01 -3.41
C CYS A 5 9.05 -24.12 -4.38
N ASN A 6 9.68 -23.80 -5.52
CA ASN A 6 10.13 -24.74 -6.54
C ASN A 6 9.09 -25.83 -6.91
N GLY A 7 7.81 -25.45 -6.99
CA GLY A 7 6.70 -26.37 -7.28
C GLY A 7 6.41 -27.43 -6.22
N GLN A 8 7.04 -27.38 -5.05
CA GLN A 8 6.82 -28.32 -3.94
C GLN A 8 5.56 -27.96 -3.14
N PRO A 9 4.90 -28.93 -2.50
CA PRO A 9 3.74 -28.68 -1.66
C PRO A 9 4.11 -27.79 -0.46
N PRO A 10 3.13 -27.04 0.09
CA PRO A 10 3.34 -26.25 1.29
C PRO A 10 3.76 -27.14 2.46
N LEU A 11 4.61 -26.60 3.32
CA LEU A 11 5.10 -27.29 4.51
C LEU A 11 4.23 -26.92 5.72
N GLY A 12 3.96 -27.90 6.57
CA GLY A 12 3.43 -27.62 7.91
C GLY A 12 4.46 -26.86 8.74
N LEU A 13 4.00 -25.82 9.45
CA LEU A 13 4.82 -24.96 10.31
C LEU A 13 4.14 -24.81 11.67
N ASN A 14 4.91 -24.96 12.75
CA ASN A 14 4.50 -24.53 14.08
C ASN A 14 5.05 -23.12 14.28
N VAL A 15 4.17 -22.14 14.46
CA VAL A 15 4.54 -20.72 14.52
C VAL A 15 4.06 -20.13 15.85
N ALA A 16 4.98 -19.54 16.60
CA ALA A 16 4.67 -18.67 17.72
C ALA A 16 4.83 -17.22 17.26
N VAL A 17 3.79 -16.40 17.46
CA VAL A 17 3.74 -15.01 16.99
C VAL A 17 3.82 -14.07 18.18
N HIS A 18 4.71 -13.08 18.10
CA HIS A 18 4.79 -11.98 19.05
C HIS A 18 4.92 -10.67 18.27
N GLY A 19 4.17 -9.65 18.69
CA GLY A 19 4.21 -8.32 18.09
C GLY A 19 3.95 -7.24 19.14
N SER A 20 4.71 -6.16 19.07
CA SER A 20 4.62 -5.01 19.98
C SER A 20 4.02 -3.77 19.33
N ILE A 21 3.73 -3.81 18.02
CA ILE A 21 3.09 -2.70 17.31
C ILE A 21 1.64 -2.58 17.79
N PRO A 22 1.20 -1.41 18.30
CA PRO A 22 -0.18 -1.20 18.71
C PRO A 22 -1.17 -1.54 17.58
N PRO A 23 -2.10 -2.49 17.81
CA PRO A 23 -3.00 -2.95 16.77
C PRO A 23 -4.06 -1.90 16.44
N SER A 24 -4.41 -1.79 15.15
CA SER A 24 -5.48 -0.89 14.68
C SER A 24 -5.24 0.60 15.02
N SER A 25 -3.97 1.00 15.10
CA SER A 25 -3.52 2.33 15.54
C SER A 25 -2.88 3.17 14.44
N GLY A 26 -3.01 2.78 13.18
CA GLY A 26 -2.37 3.47 12.05
C GLY A 26 -0.88 3.18 11.88
N LEU A 27 -0.31 2.26 12.66
CA LEU A 27 1.11 1.86 12.62
C LEU A 27 1.37 0.55 11.86
N SER A 28 0.41 0.12 11.04
CA SER A 28 0.59 -0.99 10.08
C SER A 28 0.93 -2.35 10.70
N SER A 29 0.38 -2.65 11.87
CA SER A 29 0.53 -3.97 12.52
C SER A 29 0.06 -5.14 11.64
N SER A 30 -0.95 -4.94 10.78
CA SER A 30 -1.44 -5.94 9.83
C SER A 30 -0.38 -6.27 8.78
N SER A 31 0.17 -5.25 8.13
CA SER A 31 1.21 -5.40 7.11
C SER A 31 2.49 -6.00 7.69
N ALA A 32 2.87 -5.61 8.91
CA ALA A 32 3.98 -6.23 9.62
C ALA A 32 3.76 -7.75 9.80
N MET A 33 2.54 -8.16 10.18
CA MET A 33 2.20 -9.58 10.30
C MET A 33 2.23 -10.31 8.95
N VAL A 34 1.72 -9.69 7.87
CA VAL A 34 1.79 -10.24 6.51
C VAL A 34 3.24 -10.45 6.07
N CYS A 35 4.08 -9.43 6.21
CA CYS A 35 5.50 -9.49 5.84
C CYS A 35 6.27 -10.52 6.67
N ALA A 36 6.08 -10.54 7.99
CA ALA A 36 6.70 -11.53 8.87
C ALA A 36 6.28 -12.96 8.51
N SER A 37 4.99 -13.17 8.20
CA SER A 37 4.47 -14.48 7.79
C SER A 37 5.05 -14.94 6.45
N ALA A 38 5.22 -14.03 5.50
CA ALA A 38 5.86 -14.33 4.21
C ALA A 38 7.32 -14.75 4.40
N PHE A 39 8.10 -14.00 5.18
CA PHE A 39 9.49 -14.36 5.46
C PHE A 39 9.60 -15.67 6.25
N ALA A 40 8.80 -15.85 7.30
CA ALA A 40 8.80 -17.09 8.08
C ALA A 40 8.52 -18.32 7.20
N THR A 41 7.54 -18.20 6.30
CA THR A 41 7.19 -19.28 5.36
C THR A 41 8.35 -19.59 4.40
N ILE A 42 8.93 -18.56 3.78
CA ILE A 42 10.01 -18.74 2.80
C ILE A 42 11.27 -19.28 3.46
N ILE A 43 11.67 -18.72 4.60
CA ILE A 43 12.87 -19.15 5.33
C ILE A 43 12.71 -20.61 5.79
N ALA A 44 11.56 -20.96 6.40
CA ALA A 44 11.33 -22.33 6.83
C ALA A 44 11.29 -23.32 5.64
N PHE A 45 10.74 -22.90 4.51
CA PHE A 45 10.78 -23.68 3.28
C PHE A 45 12.21 -23.88 2.76
N HIS A 46 12.98 -22.81 2.65
CA HIS A 46 14.36 -22.86 2.19
C HIS A 46 15.23 -23.73 3.12
N GLN A 47 15.02 -23.65 4.44
CA GLN A 47 15.69 -24.50 5.41
C GLN A 47 15.37 -25.98 5.19
N LYS A 48 14.10 -26.34 5.04
CA LYS A 48 13.69 -27.75 4.90
C LYS A 48 14.06 -28.37 3.55
N THR A 49 14.21 -27.53 2.51
CA THR A 49 14.52 -27.98 1.14
C THR A 49 15.98 -27.77 0.74
N ASN A 50 16.85 -27.36 1.68
CA ASN A 50 18.26 -27.05 1.43
C ASN A 50 18.48 -25.95 0.36
N LEU A 51 17.57 -24.97 0.29
CA LEU A 51 17.60 -23.83 -0.64
C LEU A 51 18.03 -22.52 0.04
N LEU A 52 18.66 -22.58 1.21
CA LEU A 52 19.12 -21.41 1.96
C LEU A 52 20.10 -20.50 1.19
N SER A 53 20.81 -21.05 0.21
CA SER A 53 21.73 -20.29 -0.65
C SER A 53 21.01 -19.45 -1.71
N ILE A 54 19.70 -19.66 -1.93
CA ILE A 54 18.92 -18.86 -2.87
C ILE A 54 18.62 -17.50 -2.22
N PRO A 55 19.09 -16.38 -2.81
CA PRO A 55 18.84 -15.05 -2.26
C PRO A 55 17.35 -14.72 -2.33
N ILE A 56 16.84 -14.10 -1.27
CA ILE A 56 15.47 -13.61 -1.19
C ILE A 56 15.45 -12.16 -1.68
N ASP A 57 14.78 -11.92 -2.80
CA ASP A 57 14.62 -10.57 -3.34
C ASP A 57 13.56 -9.80 -2.54
N LYS A 58 14.01 -8.81 -1.77
CA LYS A 58 13.14 -7.97 -0.93
C LYS A 58 12.05 -7.25 -1.73
N LEU A 59 12.33 -6.81 -2.97
CA LEU A 59 11.34 -6.13 -3.80
C LEU A 59 10.26 -7.10 -4.25
N GLU A 60 10.64 -8.32 -4.65
CA GLU A 60 9.68 -9.36 -5.04
C GLU A 60 8.79 -9.76 -3.85
N ILE A 61 9.38 -9.96 -2.66
CA ILE A 61 8.61 -10.28 -1.44
C ILE A 61 7.69 -9.12 -1.06
N THR A 62 8.13 -7.88 -1.22
CA THR A 62 7.29 -6.71 -1.00
C THR A 62 6.08 -6.74 -1.91
N GLN A 63 6.26 -6.92 -3.21
CA GLN A 63 5.15 -7.00 -4.17
C GLN A 63 4.21 -8.18 -3.86
N LEU A 64 4.75 -9.30 -3.40
CA LEU A 64 3.95 -10.44 -2.94
C LEU A 64 3.08 -10.05 -1.74
N CYS A 65 3.67 -9.44 -0.71
CA CYS A 65 2.96 -9.02 0.50
C CYS A 65 1.85 -8.00 0.18
N ILE A 66 2.13 -7.03 -0.70
CA ILE A 66 1.13 -6.04 -1.15
C ILE A 66 -0.09 -6.73 -1.77
N LYS A 67 0.14 -7.74 -2.62
CA LYS A 67 -0.95 -8.51 -3.24
C LYS A 67 -1.67 -9.37 -2.21
N SER A 68 -0.92 -10.03 -1.33
CA SER A 68 -1.45 -10.96 -0.33
C SER A 68 -2.31 -10.28 0.73
N GLU A 69 -1.95 -9.07 1.18
CA GLU A 69 -2.73 -8.37 2.20
C GLU A 69 -4.16 -8.08 1.72
N ARG A 70 -4.37 -7.89 0.40
CA ARG A 70 -5.70 -7.69 -0.17
C ARG A 70 -6.62 -8.89 -0.03
N TYR A 71 -6.10 -10.09 0.23
CA TYR A 71 -6.93 -11.28 0.45
C TYR A 71 -7.81 -11.18 1.70
N ILE A 72 -7.51 -10.29 2.65
CA ILE A 72 -8.39 -10.02 3.79
C ILE A 72 -9.56 -9.09 3.43
N GLY A 73 -9.67 -8.64 2.17
CA GLY A 73 -10.74 -7.79 1.67
C GLY A 73 -10.47 -6.29 1.76
N THR A 74 -9.26 -5.87 2.15
CA THR A 74 -8.85 -4.45 2.14
C THR A 74 -8.12 -4.13 0.83
N ASP A 75 -8.59 -3.12 0.10
CA ASP A 75 -7.99 -2.69 -1.17
C ASP A 75 -6.74 -1.80 -0.94
N SER A 76 -5.82 -2.27 -0.10
CA SER A 76 -4.66 -1.50 0.35
C SER A 76 -3.66 -1.18 -0.76
N GLY A 77 -3.00 -0.03 -0.60
CA GLY A 77 -1.79 0.33 -1.34
C GLY A 77 -0.58 -0.53 -0.98
N GLY A 78 0.63 0.00 -1.17
CA GLY A 78 1.88 -0.74 -0.96
C GLY A 78 2.88 -0.17 0.03
N MET A 79 2.58 0.98 0.65
CA MET A 79 3.50 1.72 1.52
C MET A 79 3.93 0.89 2.73
N ASP A 80 2.95 0.33 3.43
CA ASP A 80 3.12 -0.35 4.72
C ASP A 80 4.03 -1.59 4.58
N GLN A 81 3.82 -2.40 3.54
CA GLN A 81 4.62 -3.58 3.26
C GLN A 81 6.01 -3.18 2.74
N ALA A 82 6.09 -2.15 1.89
CA ALA A 82 7.37 -1.68 1.36
C ALA A 82 8.28 -1.15 2.47
N ILE A 83 7.78 -0.31 3.38
CA ILE A 83 8.61 0.20 4.46
C ILE A 83 8.96 -0.90 5.47
N ALA A 84 8.05 -1.85 5.75
CA ALA A 84 8.34 -2.97 6.65
C ALA A 84 9.51 -3.86 6.17
N ILE A 85 9.74 -3.94 4.85
CA ILE A 85 10.75 -4.83 4.27
C ILE A 85 12.02 -4.06 3.83
N LEU A 86 11.84 -2.86 3.30
CA LEU A 86 12.90 -2.09 2.64
C LEU A 86 13.53 -1.03 3.54
N ALA A 87 13.00 -0.79 4.75
CA ALA A 87 13.59 0.15 5.69
C ALA A 87 15.05 -0.18 6.01
N GLU A 88 15.82 0.89 6.24
CA GLU A 88 17.21 0.83 6.67
C GLU A 88 17.37 1.74 7.90
N GLU A 89 18.08 1.23 8.90
CA GLU A 89 18.34 1.95 10.14
C GLU A 89 18.97 3.32 9.85
N GLY A 90 18.49 4.35 10.57
CA GLY A 90 18.99 5.72 10.44
C GLY A 90 18.49 6.51 9.22
N SER A 91 17.55 5.96 8.43
CA SER A 91 17.00 6.67 7.26
C SER A 91 15.49 6.48 7.10
N ALA A 92 14.83 7.51 6.56
CA ALA A 92 13.50 7.35 5.98
C ALA A 92 13.64 6.84 4.53
N LYS A 93 12.51 6.47 3.90
CA LYS A 93 12.50 6.04 2.50
C LYS A 93 11.54 6.90 1.69
N TYR A 94 11.98 7.37 0.54
CA TYR A 94 11.11 7.84 -0.53
C TYR A 94 10.74 6.63 -1.38
N ILE A 95 9.46 6.25 -1.34
CA ILE A 95 8.94 5.03 -1.98
C ILE A 95 8.08 5.41 -3.16
N GLU A 96 8.43 4.91 -4.34
CA GLU A 96 7.66 5.07 -5.57
C GLU A 96 7.10 3.71 -5.99
N PHE A 97 5.93 3.70 -6.64
CA PHE A 97 5.23 2.47 -7.02
C PHE A 97 5.01 2.32 -8.53
N ILE A 98 5.06 3.42 -9.27
CA ILE A 98 4.75 3.49 -10.69
C ILE A 98 5.86 4.30 -11.37
N PRO A 99 6.47 3.80 -12.46
CA PRO A 99 6.15 2.55 -13.16
C PRO A 99 6.61 1.27 -12.43
N GLU A 100 7.53 1.40 -11.48
CA GLU A 100 8.08 0.28 -10.71
C GLU A 100 8.25 0.66 -9.23
N LEU A 101 8.40 -0.36 -8.38
CA LEU A 101 8.61 -0.17 -6.95
C LEU A 101 10.07 0.19 -6.67
N THR A 102 10.32 1.40 -6.19
CA THR A 102 11.64 1.87 -5.75
C THR A 102 11.56 2.37 -4.31
N ALA A 103 12.68 2.31 -3.58
CA ALA A 103 12.79 2.85 -2.24
C ALA A 103 14.18 3.45 -2.04
N VAL A 104 14.24 4.79 -2.01
CA VAL A 104 15.50 5.54 -1.91
C VAL A 104 15.64 6.12 -0.50
N ASN A 105 16.84 6.06 0.07
CA ASN A 105 17.13 6.63 1.38
C ASN A 105 16.92 8.14 1.39
N VAL A 106 16.19 8.62 2.41
CA VAL A 106 15.99 10.03 2.70
C VAL A 106 16.55 10.29 4.10
N ARG A 107 17.54 11.19 4.16
CA ARG A 107 18.08 11.65 5.43
C ARG A 107 17.12 12.66 6.05
N LEU A 108 16.70 12.38 7.28
CA LEU A 108 15.90 13.33 8.05
C LEU A 108 16.79 14.49 8.53
N PRO A 109 16.22 15.70 8.73
CA PRO A 109 16.97 16.82 9.27
C PRO A 109 17.61 16.50 10.62
N GLU A 110 18.85 16.94 10.82
CA GLU A 110 19.53 16.80 12.11
C GLU A 110 18.85 17.66 13.19
N GLY A 111 18.88 17.18 14.43
CA GLY A 111 18.27 17.89 15.57
C GLY A 111 16.73 17.87 15.60
N VAL A 112 16.10 17.00 14.82
CA VAL A 112 14.64 16.81 14.80
C VAL A 112 14.29 15.40 15.24
N ASP A 113 13.38 15.29 16.21
CA ASP A 113 12.81 14.03 16.68
C ASP A 113 11.34 13.91 16.23
N PHE A 114 10.94 12.70 15.84
CA PHE A 114 9.55 12.37 15.52
C PHE A 114 8.92 11.59 16.66
N TYR A 115 7.88 12.15 17.28
CA TYR A 115 7.12 11.49 18.34
C TYR A 115 5.79 10.96 17.80
N ILE A 116 5.44 9.74 18.19
CA ILE A 116 4.17 9.10 17.85
C ILE A 116 3.28 9.11 19.10
N SER A 117 2.11 9.73 19.00
CA SER A 117 1.10 9.73 20.08
C SER A 117 -0.19 9.08 19.61
N HIS A 118 -0.62 8.02 20.31
CA HIS A 118 -1.87 7.34 20.03
C HIS A 118 -3.07 8.19 20.48
N CYS A 119 -4.06 8.39 19.61
CA CYS A 119 -5.23 9.23 19.92
C CYS A 119 -6.26 8.58 20.87
N GLY A 120 -6.02 7.34 21.30
CA GLY A 120 -6.94 6.58 22.16
C GLY A 120 -8.04 5.82 21.41
N VAL A 121 -8.13 5.97 20.08
CA VAL A 121 -9.16 5.33 19.25
C VAL A 121 -8.54 4.30 18.32
N SER A 122 -9.04 3.07 18.37
CA SER A 122 -8.64 1.99 17.47
C SER A 122 -9.58 1.90 16.26
N MET A 123 -9.04 1.72 15.06
CA MET A 123 -9.80 1.53 13.83
C MET A 123 -9.28 0.33 13.04
N ASN A 124 -10.11 -0.72 12.96
CA ASN A 124 -9.80 -1.89 12.15
C ASN A 124 -10.22 -1.62 10.70
N LYS A 125 -9.22 -1.40 9.84
CA LYS A 125 -9.40 -1.13 8.40
C LYS A 125 -10.16 -2.25 7.68
N ALA A 126 -9.87 -3.51 8.01
CA ALA A 126 -10.46 -4.67 7.33
C ALA A 126 -11.89 -4.99 7.79
N ALA A 127 -12.28 -4.51 8.97
CA ALA A 127 -13.62 -4.75 9.53
C ALA A 127 -14.66 -3.72 9.09
N THR A 128 -14.27 -2.65 8.37
CA THR A 128 -15.17 -1.56 7.99
C THR A 128 -15.01 -1.19 6.52
N ALA A 129 -16.07 -0.65 5.92
CA ALA A 129 -16.03 -0.25 4.51
C ALA A 129 -15.24 1.04 4.25
N TYR A 130 -14.96 1.85 5.28
CA TYR A 130 -14.47 3.22 5.14
C TYR A 130 -13.22 3.35 4.27
N TYR A 131 -12.25 2.45 4.43
CA TYR A 131 -11.03 2.46 3.65
C TYR A 131 -11.31 2.21 2.16
N ASN A 132 -12.03 1.11 1.87
CA ASN A 132 -12.36 0.72 0.50
C ASN A 132 -13.29 1.73 -0.19
N THR A 133 -14.18 2.39 0.55
CA THR A 133 -15.00 3.49 0.02
C THR A 133 -14.12 4.59 -0.56
N ARG A 134 -13.05 5.01 0.15
CA ARG A 134 -12.13 6.03 -0.36
C ARG A 134 -11.33 5.55 -1.57
N VAL A 135 -10.95 4.27 -1.61
CA VAL A 135 -10.33 3.68 -2.81
C VAL A 135 -11.29 3.71 -4.01
N ALA A 136 -12.55 3.34 -3.81
CA ALA A 136 -13.55 3.36 -4.88
C ALA A 136 -13.81 4.80 -5.37
N GLU A 137 -13.98 5.75 -4.46
CA GLU A 137 -14.20 7.17 -4.81
C GLU A 137 -13.03 7.76 -5.58
N THR A 138 -11.79 7.47 -5.19
CA THR A 138 -10.60 7.98 -5.92
C THR A 138 -10.49 7.38 -7.31
N ARG A 139 -10.82 6.09 -7.50
CA ARG A 139 -10.91 5.44 -8.82
C ARG A 139 -12.01 6.06 -9.69
N LEU A 140 -13.18 6.35 -9.10
CA LEU A 140 -14.29 7.01 -9.79
C LEU A 140 -13.93 8.45 -10.16
N ALA A 141 -13.29 9.18 -9.26
CA ALA A 141 -12.81 10.54 -9.50
C ALA A 141 -11.79 10.56 -10.64
N ALA A 142 -10.84 9.63 -10.66
CA ALA A 142 -9.88 9.49 -11.75
C ALA A 142 -10.58 9.31 -13.10
N ALA A 143 -11.54 8.38 -13.20
CA ALA A 143 -12.31 8.17 -14.42
C ALA A 143 -13.12 9.42 -14.84
N TYR A 144 -13.72 10.13 -13.88
CA TYR A 144 -14.48 11.35 -14.14
C TYR A 144 -13.58 12.50 -14.62
N ILE A 145 -12.43 12.71 -13.99
CA ILE A 145 -11.44 13.73 -14.38
C ILE A 145 -10.93 13.42 -15.80
N ALA A 146 -10.56 12.17 -16.07
CA ALA A 146 -10.09 11.77 -17.39
C ALA A 146 -11.14 12.05 -18.48
N LYS A 147 -12.41 11.74 -18.21
CA LYS A 147 -13.52 12.06 -19.10
C LYS A 147 -13.70 13.57 -19.31
N LYS A 148 -13.58 14.38 -18.24
CA LYS A 148 -13.73 15.84 -18.32
C LYS A 148 -12.58 16.54 -19.04
N LEU A 149 -11.39 15.97 -18.95
CA LEU A 149 -10.20 16.47 -19.63
C LEU A 149 -10.01 15.86 -21.03
N ASN A 150 -10.95 15.04 -21.51
CA ASN A 150 -10.87 14.34 -22.80
C ASN A 150 -9.58 13.53 -22.98
N ILE A 151 -9.08 12.90 -21.90
CA ILE A 151 -7.91 12.03 -21.94
C ILE A 151 -8.29 10.73 -22.65
N SER A 152 -7.54 10.35 -23.68
CA SER A 152 -7.75 9.08 -24.40
C SER A 152 -7.10 7.90 -23.68
N GLY A 153 -7.66 6.70 -23.83
CA GLY A 153 -7.08 5.47 -23.30
C GLY A 153 -7.18 5.24 -21.79
N TYR A 154 -7.88 6.10 -21.05
CA TYR A 154 -8.14 5.88 -19.62
C TYR A 154 -9.05 4.67 -19.39
N ARG A 155 -8.88 4.00 -18.24
CA ARG A 155 -9.68 2.84 -17.83
C ARG A 155 -10.34 3.10 -16.48
N LEU A 156 -11.52 2.52 -16.28
CA LEU A 156 -12.15 2.50 -14.97
C LEU A 156 -11.27 1.71 -14.00
N GLY A 157 -10.89 2.34 -12.89
CA GLY A 157 -9.96 1.75 -11.91
C GLY A 157 -8.54 2.29 -11.96
N ASP A 158 -8.20 3.12 -12.97
CA ASP A 158 -6.92 3.83 -12.99
C ASP A 158 -6.78 4.76 -11.77
N GLN A 159 -5.54 4.95 -11.32
CA GLN A 159 -5.24 5.79 -10.16
C GLN A 159 -5.19 7.27 -10.56
N LEU A 160 -5.42 8.17 -9.60
CA LEU A 160 -5.36 9.63 -9.82
C LEU A 160 -4.01 10.08 -10.40
N TRP A 161 -2.91 9.44 -10.01
CA TRP A 161 -1.58 9.72 -10.57
C TRP A 161 -1.52 9.50 -12.08
N VAL A 162 -2.11 8.40 -12.58
CA VAL A 162 -2.13 8.08 -14.03
C VAL A 162 -2.83 9.18 -14.80
N VAL A 163 -3.97 9.66 -14.28
CA VAL A 163 -4.75 10.74 -14.89
C VAL A 163 -4.01 12.07 -14.83
N GLN A 164 -3.32 12.37 -13.71
CA GLN A 164 -2.50 13.57 -13.59
C GLN A 164 -1.36 13.57 -14.61
N GLN A 165 -0.63 12.47 -14.76
CA GLN A 165 0.43 12.36 -15.76
C GLN A 165 -0.11 12.48 -17.19
N ALA A 166 -1.19 11.77 -17.51
CA ALA A 166 -1.80 11.82 -18.85
C ALA A 166 -2.38 13.20 -19.21
N SER A 167 -2.77 14.01 -18.22
CA SER A 167 -3.22 15.38 -18.44
C SER A 167 -2.09 16.36 -18.79
N ALA A 168 -0.83 16.01 -18.50
CA ALA A 168 0.34 16.89 -18.53
C ALA A 168 0.20 18.17 -17.66
N ILE A 169 -0.76 18.21 -16.75
CA ILE A 169 -0.94 19.33 -15.81
C ILE A 169 -0.03 19.09 -14.60
N PRO A 170 0.84 20.04 -14.22
CA PRO A 170 1.66 19.93 -13.02
C PRO A 170 0.81 19.70 -11.76
N LEU A 171 1.28 18.83 -10.85
CA LEU A 171 0.55 18.52 -9.62
C LEU A 171 0.19 19.77 -8.80
N ALA A 172 1.09 20.76 -8.76
CA ALA A 172 0.86 22.05 -8.08
C ALA A 172 -0.34 22.84 -8.62
N LEU A 173 -0.70 22.65 -9.90
CA LEU A 173 -1.82 23.33 -10.55
C LEU A 173 -3.10 22.47 -10.57
N MET A 174 -2.99 21.19 -10.20
CA MET A 174 -4.12 20.27 -10.27
C MET A 174 -5.26 20.71 -9.36
N GLY A 175 -4.96 21.25 -8.17
CA GLY A 175 -5.98 21.73 -7.24
C GLY A 175 -6.92 22.77 -7.84
N ASP A 176 -6.38 23.73 -8.60
CA ASP A 176 -7.20 24.74 -9.27
C ASP A 176 -7.98 24.15 -10.45
N LYS A 177 -7.35 23.26 -11.22
CA LYS A 177 -8.05 22.56 -12.30
C LYS A 177 -9.23 21.73 -11.78
N LEU A 178 -9.09 21.09 -10.63
CA LEU A 178 -10.15 20.30 -10.02
C LEU A 178 -11.36 21.15 -9.62
N LYS A 179 -11.19 22.42 -9.24
CA LYS A 179 -12.29 23.34 -8.93
C LYS A 179 -13.15 23.67 -10.16
N GLU A 180 -12.57 23.63 -11.35
CA GLU A 180 -13.33 23.78 -12.61
C GLU A 180 -14.12 22.52 -12.97
N ILE A 181 -13.67 21.35 -12.51
CA ILE A 181 -14.23 20.04 -12.85
C ILE A 181 -15.33 19.62 -11.86
N PHE A 182 -15.09 19.85 -10.57
CA PHE A 182 -15.95 19.47 -9.48
C PHE A 182 -16.63 20.69 -8.88
N ASP A 183 -17.97 20.67 -8.87
CA ASP A 183 -18.76 21.64 -8.13
C ASP A 183 -18.94 21.15 -6.68
N PRO A 184 -18.30 21.78 -5.67
CA PRO A 184 -18.39 21.35 -4.27
C PRO A 184 -19.80 21.47 -3.68
N ASN A 185 -20.71 22.19 -4.33
CA ASN A 185 -22.11 22.32 -3.89
C ASN A 185 -23.02 21.24 -4.47
N LYS A 186 -22.54 20.45 -5.42
CA LYS A 186 -23.35 19.41 -6.05
C LYS A 186 -23.62 18.27 -5.08
N HIS A 187 -24.90 18.07 -4.75
CA HIS A 187 -25.37 17.06 -3.80
C HIS A 187 -24.90 15.63 -4.12
N SER A 188 -24.67 15.29 -5.39
CA SER A 188 -24.18 13.97 -5.79
C SER A 188 -22.81 13.61 -5.23
N TYR A 189 -21.99 14.59 -4.83
CA TYR A 189 -20.69 14.34 -4.18
C TYR A 189 -20.79 14.20 -2.66
N LYS A 190 -21.91 14.64 -2.06
CA LYS A 190 -22.16 14.66 -0.61
C LYS A 190 -23.07 13.52 -0.15
N ALA A 191 -23.59 12.70 -1.08
CA ALA A 191 -24.42 11.56 -0.73
C ALA A 191 -23.61 10.61 0.17
N SER A 192 -23.94 10.58 1.45
CA SER A 192 -23.42 9.60 2.39
C SER A 192 -23.92 8.23 1.94
N TRP A 193 -23.07 7.44 1.31
CA TRP A 193 -23.32 6.02 1.03
C TRP A 193 -23.19 5.20 2.33
N MET A 194 -23.92 5.62 3.37
CA MET A 194 -24.05 4.93 4.65
C MET A 194 -25.52 4.50 4.80
N HIS A 195 -25.87 3.43 4.10
CA HIS A 195 -27.00 2.56 4.43
C HIS A 195 -26.46 1.14 4.54
#